data_AF-A0A077XU78-F1
#
_entry.id   AF-A0A077XU78-F1
#
_cell.length_a   1.000
_cell.length_b   1.000
_cell.length_c   1.000
_cell.angle_alpha   90.00
_cell.angle_beta   90.00
_cell.angle_gamma   90.00
#
_symmetry.space_group_name_H-M   'P 1'
#
loop_
_entity.id
_entity.type
_entity.pdbx_description
1 polymer ?
#
loop_
_entity_poly.entity_id
_entity_poly.type
_entity_poly.pdbx_seq_one_letter_code
_entity_poly.pdbx_strand_id
1 'polypeptide(L)'
;MFVTMSETEKNPYQLFNKTIWSNWKSQDVICIKVEELSQTNGITFFELIPDSEMLDADTETLYPIDSEDVLDMFTPEKHVKFVVHDIYMADLDD
;
A
#
# COMPACT_ATOMS: atom_id res chain seq x y z
N MET A 1 -10.32 -31.28 -24.28
CA MET A 1 -9.06 -30.97 -23.56
C MET A 1 -9.42 -29.88 -22.57
N PHE A 2 -9.30 -30.18 -21.27
CA PHE A 2 -9.69 -29.25 -20.20
C PHE A 2 -8.59 -28.21 -20.02
N VAL A 3 -8.94 -26.93 -20.00
CA VAL A 3 -8.16 -25.91 -19.31
C VAL A 3 -9.12 -25.21 -18.36
N THR A 4 -9.20 -25.72 -17.14
CA THR A 4 -9.74 -24.99 -16.00
C THR A 4 -8.69 -23.95 -15.59
N MET A 5 -8.77 -22.74 -16.13
CA MET A 5 -8.11 -21.58 -15.50
C MET A 5 -9.09 -21.03 -14.47
N SER A 6 -9.21 -21.76 -13.38
CA SER A 6 -9.72 -21.21 -12.12
C SER A 6 -8.53 -20.54 -11.43
N GLU A 7 -7.93 -19.53 -12.05
CA GLU A 7 -7.09 -18.61 -11.29
C GLU A 7 -8.07 -17.85 -10.39
N THR A 8 -8.18 -18.35 -9.16
CA THR A 8 -8.74 -17.59 -8.07
C THR A 8 -8.03 -16.25 -8.10
N GLU A 9 -8.72 -15.18 -8.48
CA GLU A 9 -8.21 -13.82 -8.43
C GLU A 9 -7.73 -13.59 -7.00
N LYS A 10 -6.43 -13.81 -6.77
CA LYS A 10 -5.82 -13.53 -5.48
C LYS A 10 -5.89 -12.03 -5.33
N ASN A 11 -6.39 -11.58 -4.18
CA ASN A 11 -6.38 -10.16 -3.86
C ASN A 11 -4.94 -9.63 -4.01
N PRO A 12 -4.66 -8.72 -4.94
CA PRO A 12 -3.30 -8.24 -5.22
C PRO A 12 -2.81 -7.23 -4.17
N TYR A 13 -3.59 -7.04 -3.11
CA TYR A 13 -3.30 -6.13 -2.01
C TYR A 13 -2.81 -6.89 -0.78
N GLN A 14 -1.69 -6.44 -0.22
CA GLN A 14 -1.10 -6.93 1.03
C GLN A 14 -1.24 -5.87 2.12
N LEU A 15 -1.33 -6.29 3.39
CA LEU A 15 -1.34 -5.34 4.51
C LEU A 15 0.04 -4.68 4.65
N PHE A 16 0.03 -3.35 4.79
CA PHE A 16 1.24 -2.60 5.06
C PHE A 16 1.89 -3.09 6.36
N ASN A 17 3.20 -3.34 6.29
CA ASN A 17 3.95 -3.88 7.40
C ASN A 17 5.42 -3.46 7.31
N LYS A 18 6.18 -3.74 8.37
CA LYS A 18 7.58 -3.32 8.50
C LYS A 18 8.48 -3.86 7.38
N THR A 19 8.19 -5.06 6.84
CA THR A 19 8.96 -5.64 5.74
C THR A 19 8.79 -4.80 4.47
N ILE A 20 7.55 -4.41 4.14
CA ILE A 20 7.25 -3.57 2.98
C ILE A 20 7.93 -2.21 3.12
N TRP A 21 7.78 -1.58 4.29
CA TRP A 21 8.43 -0.31 4.58
C TRP A 21 9.96 -0.36 4.51
N SER A 22 10.58 -1.39 5.09
CA SER A 22 12.04 -1.56 4.99
C SER A 22 12.51 -1.82 3.55
N ASN A 23 11.71 -2.52 2.75
CA ASN A 23 12.01 -2.70 1.32
C ASN A 23 11.97 -1.36 0.58
N TRP A 24 10.89 -0.61 0.73
CA TRP A 24 10.76 0.73 0.13
C TRP A 24 11.90 1.66 0.53
N LYS A 25 12.30 1.66 1.81
CA LYS A 25 13.49 2.40 2.24
C LYS A 25 14.79 1.96 1.58
N SER A 26 14.90 0.68 1.22
CA SER A 26 16.08 0.13 0.52
C SER A 26 16.06 0.43 -0.98
N GLN A 27 14.87 0.75 -1.53
CA GLN A 27 14.65 1.16 -2.91
C GLN A 27 14.68 2.70 -3.08
N ASP A 28 15.19 3.43 -2.08
CA ASP A 28 15.27 4.90 -2.07
C ASP A 28 13.90 5.62 -2.17
N VAL A 29 12.81 4.97 -1.77
CA VAL A 29 11.48 5.60 -1.69
C VAL A 29 11.52 6.73 -0.66
N ILE A 30 11.07 7.91 -1.06
CA ILE A 30 11.12 9.12 -0.21
C ILE A 30 9.75 9.50 0.37
N CYS A 31 8.67 9.14 -0.33
CA CYS A 31 7.32 9.49 0.09
C CYS A 31 6.33 8.37 -0.22
N ILE A 32 5.24 8.36 0.56
CA ILE A 32 4.12 7.44 0.42
C ILE A 32 2.86 8.28 0.27
N LYS A 33 2.16 8.09 -0.84
CA LYS A 33 0.81 8.61 -1.03
C LYS A 33 -0.19 7.63 -0.42
N VAL A 34 -1.18 8.17 0.29
CA VAL A 34 -2.31 7.44 0.84
C VAL A 34 -3.54 7.80 0.00
N GLU A 35 -4.23 6.81 -0.53
CA GLU A 35 -5.46 6.99 -1.32
C GLU A 35 -6.57 6.08 -0.78
N GLU A 36 -7.81 6.56 -0.70
CA GLU A 36 -8.94 5.71 -0.28
C GLU A 36 -9.24 4.70 -1.40
N LEU A 37 -9.09 3.41 -1.11
CA LEU A 37 -9.31 2.34 -2.07
C LEU A 37 -10.78 1.92 -2.08
N SER A 38 -11.31 1.57 -0.90
CA SER A 38 -12.69 1.11 -0.76
C SER A 38 -13.14 1.09 0.71
N GLN A 39 -14.45 1.00 0.92
CA GLN A 39 -15.01 0.78 2.25
C GLN A 39 -15.88 -0.48 2.25
N THR A 40 -15.56 -1.43 3.12
CA THR A 40 -16.31 -2.69 3.24
C THR A 40 -16.58 -3.02 4.70
N ASN A 41 -17.82 -3.35 5.05
CA ASN A 41 -18.24 -3.74 6.41
C ASN A 41 -17.81 -2.74 7.52
N GLY A 42 -17.80 -1.45 7.22
CA GLY A 42 -17.39 -0.41 8.18
C GLY A 42 -15.87 -0.30 8.38
N ILE A 43 -15.08 -0.98 7.55
CA ILE A 43 -13.63 -0.85 7.48
C ILE A 43 -13.29 -0.08 6.21
N THR A 44 -12.55 1.01 6.34
CA THR A 44 -12.00 1.77 5.21
C THR A 44 -10.60 1.24 4.89
N PHE A 45 -10.38 0.91 3.63
CA PHE A 45 -9.10 0.48 3.10
C PHE A 45 -8.45 1.66 2.38
N PHE A 46 -7.22 1.95 2.75
CA PHE A 46 -6.39 2.94 2.07
C PHE A 46 -5.24 2.23 1.37
N GLU A 47 -5.04 2.54 0.09
CA GLU A 47 -3.89 2.13 -0.68
C GLU A 47 -2.70 3.04 -0.38
N LEU A 48 -1.52 2.44 -0.20
CA LEU A 48 -0.25 3.14 -0.10
C LEU A 48 0.53 2.99 -1.41
N ILE A 49 0.90 4.12 -1.99
CA ILE A 49 1.60 4.20 -3.27
C ILE A 49 2.97 4.87 -3.04
N PRO A 50 4.10 4.16 -3.24
CA PRO A 50 5.44 4.72 -3.05
C PRO A 50 5.81 5.66 -4.21
N ASP A 51 6.53 6.75 -3.90
CA ASP A 51 7.06 7.72 -4.86
C ASP A 51 6.06 8.18 -5.94
N SER A 52 4.77 8.26 -5.58
CA SER A 52 3.76 8.82 -6.48
C SER A 52 4.18 10.23 -6.86
N GLU A 53 4.36 10.48 -8.16
CA GLU A 53 4.62 11.83 -8.66
C GLU A 53 3.47 12.74 -8.21
N MET A 54 3.79 13.86 -7.56
CA MET A 54 2.83 14.92 -7.22
C MET A 54 2.22 15.41 -8.54
N LEU A 55 1.04 14.92 -8.88
CA LEU A 55 0.35 15.35 -10.09
C LEU A 55 -0.64 16.47 -9.80
N ASP A 56 -1.22 16.54 -8.58
CA ASP A 56 -2.14 17.64 -8.24
C ASP A 56 -2.13 17.96 -6.74
N ALA A 57 -1.52 19.11 -6.41
CA ALA A 57 -1.15 19.55 -5.07
C ALA A 57 -2.31 19.91 -4.10
N ASP A 58 -3.57 19.68 -4.44
CA ASP A 58 -4.71 20.21 -3.68
C ASP A 58 -5.47 19.18 -2.81
N THR A 59 -5.20 17.88 -2.97
CA THR A 59 -5.92 16.83 -2.20
C THR A 59 -5.07 15.62 -1.79
N GLU A 60 -3.78 15.59 -2.11
CA GLU A 60 -2.98 14.37 -1.93
C GLU A 60 -2.46 14.25 -0.49
N THR A 61 -2.92 13.22 0.23
CA THR A 61 -2.38 12.73 1.50
C THR A 61 -1.02 12.06 1.26
N LEU A 62 -0.01 12.89 0.98
CA LEU A 62 1.37 12.49 0.74
C LEU A 62 2.20 12.67 2.01
N TYR A 63 2.83 11.58 2.47
CA TYR A 63 3.62 11.58 3.69
C TYR A 63 5.07 11.18 3.39
N PRO A 64 6.07 11.83 4.01
CA PRO A 64 7.44 11.34 3.99
C PRO A 64 7.53 9.92 4.56
N ILE A 65 8.34 9.03 3.98
CA ILE A 65 8.46 7.63 4.42
C ILE A 65 8.93 7.48 5.89
N ASP A 66 9.61 8.51 6.40
CA ASP A 66 10.14 8.61 7.75
C ASP A 66 9.25 9.46 8.69
N SER A 67 8.06 9.85 8.26
CA SER A 67 7.15 10.64 9.11
C SER A 67 6.51 9.79 10.21
N GLU A 68 6.12 10.46 11.30
CA GLU A 68 5.36 9.82 12.37
C GLU A 68 4.01 9.27 11.87
N ASP A 69 3.39 9.92 10.88
CA ASP A 69 2.16 9.43 10.26
C ASP A 69 2.33 8.05 9.62
N VAL A 70 3.42 7.81 8.88
CA VAL A 70 3.72 6.50 8.29
C VAL A 70 3.99 5.45 9.37
N LEU A 71 4.62 5.85 10.47
CA LEU A 71 4.83 4.96 11.61
C LEU A 71 3.50 4.59 12.30
N ASP A 72 2.55 5.52 12.36
CA ASP A 72 1.22 5.26 12.92
C ASP A 72 0.37 4.35 12.03
N MET A 73 0.65 4.28 10.72
CA MET A 73 -0.01 3.32 9.80
C MET A 73 0.29 1.84 10.15
N PHE A 74 1.35 1.56 10.92
CA PHE A 74 1.58 0.22 11.47
C PHE A 74 0.72 -0.09 12.70
N THR A 75 0.13 0.94 13.32
CA THR A 75 -0.72 0.78 14.49
C THR A 75 -2.00 0.05 14.07
N PRO A 76 -2.36 -1.06 14.72
CA PRO A 76 -3.53 -1.84 14.35
C PRO A 76 -4.82 -1.07 14.67
N GLU A 77 -5.41 -0.48 13.65
CA GLU A 77 -6.72 0.15 13.70
C GLU A 77 -7.85 -0.84 13.38
N LYS A 78 -9.00 -0.68 14.05
CA LYS A 78 -10.17 -1.57 13.87
C LYS A 78 -11.01 -1.22 12.65
N HIS A 79 -11.06 0.06 12.29
CA HIS A 79 -11.90 0.58 11.20
C HIS A 79 -11.09 1.06 10.00
N VAL A 80 -9.76 0.98 10.07
CA VAL A 80 -8.86 1.44 9.02
C VAL A 80 -7.85 0.35 8.72
N LYS A 81 -7.57 0.12 7.44
CA LYS A 81 -6.52 -0.79 6.96
C LYS A 81 -5.72 -0.11 5.86
N PHE A 82 -4.41 -0.12 6.04
CA PHE A 82 -3.46 0.31 5.02
C PHE A 82 -2.99 -0.91 4.24
N VAL A 83 -3.13 -0.85 2.92
CA VAL A 83 -2.78 -1.93 1.99
C VAL A 83 -1.85 -1.43 0.90
N VAL A 84 -1.08 -2.34 0.35
CA VAL A 84 -0.11 -2.09 -0.72
C VAL A 84 -0.40 -3.04 -1.85
N HIS A 85 -0.49 -2.52 -3.07
CA HIS A 85 -0.64 -3.37 -4.25
C HIS A 85 0.69 -4.03 -4.61
N ASP A 86 0.65 -5.30 -4.99
CA ASP A 86 1.82 -6.10 -5.39
C ASP A 86 2.68 -5.44 -6.50
N ILE A 87 2.10 -4.57 -7.35
CA ILE A 87 2.85 -3.85 -8.39
C ILE A 87 3.93 -2.92 -7.82
N TYR A 88 3.73 -2.42 -6.59
CA TYR A 88 4.68 -1.57 -5.87
C TYR A 88 5.71 -2.37 -5.07
N MET A 89 5.64 -3.70 -5.17
CA MET A 89 6.54 -4.62 -4.50
C MET A 89 7.43 -5.35 -5.51
N ALA A 90 7.38 -4.95 -6.80
CA ALA A 90 8.24 -5.48 -7.85
C ALA A 90 9.71 -5.39 -7.40
N ASP A 91 10.39 -6.54 -7.45
CA ASP A 91 11.73 -6.81 -6.88
C ASP A 91 11.77 -7.10 -5.37
N LEU A 92 10.88 -7.98 -4.87
CA LEU A 92 11.14 -8.80 -3.67
C LEU A 92 11.77 -10.17 -3.99
N ASP A 93 12.06 -10.43 -5.27
CA ASP A 93 12.74 -11.64 -5.73
C ASP A 93 14.27 -11.43 -5.65
N ASP A 94 14.92 -12.16 -4.72
CA ASP A 94 16.37 -12.39 -4.62
C ASP A 94 16.90 -13.19 -5.82
#